data_AF-A0A2D9CDJ8-F1
#
_entry.id   AF-A0A2D9CDJ8-F1
#
_cell.length_a   1.000
_cell.length_b   1.000
_cell.length_c   1.000
_cell.angle_alpha   90.00
_cell.angle_beta   90.00
_cell.angle_gamma   90.00
#
_symmetry.space_group_name_H-M   'P 1'
#
loop_
_entity.id
_entity.type
_entity.pdbx_description
1 polymer ?
#
loop_
_entity_poly.entity_id
_entity_poly.type
_entity_poly.pdbx_seq_one_letter_code
_entity_poly.pdbx_strand_id
1 'polypeptide(L)'
;MINNFKKPNLNAPRYRQKRLGILNEETYREFKDKKPLYSEIDNKKLKLIIKTYNENLWKAAISNRDGVELPDSLGYLFIGTCPNSQSVNTDYALSNKYGKVLQNKNWETDGNIGKIFYTNWSAKYRFKNRDLWRFKACRNFKRSVAKHYPLNWTKYVVMKNKYRVAHLYDEQAEETKHALQKYNEFEI
;
A
#
# COMPACT_ATOMS: atom_id res chain seq x y z
N MET A 1 36.70 -9.58 3.46
CA MET A 1 35.97 -10.70 4.09
C MET A 1 35.13 -11.37 3.02
N ILE A 2 35.26 -12.69 2.83
CA ILE A 2 34.45 -13.44 1.85
C ILE A 2 33.06 -13.65 2.47
N ASN A 3 32.08 -12.85 2.04
CA ASN A 3 30.68 -13.02 2.45
C ASN A 3 30.08 -14.24 1.74
N ASN A 4 30.29 -15.43 2.31
CA ASN A 4 29.66 -16.66 1.86
C ASN A 4 28.14 -16.56 2.02
N PHE A 5 27.40 -16.84 0.94
CA PHE A 5 25.94 -16.77 0.95
C PHE A 5 25.34 -18.01 1.65
N LYS A 6 24.62 -17.81 2.76
CA LYS A 6 23.92 -18.89 3.47
C LYS A 6 22.59 -19.21 2.78
N LYS A 7 22.47 -20.41 2.23
CA LYS A 7 21.25 -20.87 1.55
C LYS A 7 20.09 -21.05 2.56
N PRO A 8 18.87 -20.59 2.23
CA PRO A 8 17.69 -20.85 3.06
C PRO A 8 17.38 -22.35 3.13
N ASN A 9 17.09 -22.87 4.34
CA ASN A 9 16.64 -24.24 4.49
C ASN A 9 15.21 -24.40 3.97
N LEU A 10 15.02 -25.17 2.90
CA LEU A 10 13.71 -25.40 2.29
C LEU A 10 12.85 -26.39 3.08
N ASN A 11 13.48 -27.27 3.88
CA ASN A 11 12.83 -28.34 4.64
C ASN A 11 12.44 -27.92 6.06
N ALA A 12 12.78 -26.70 6.48
CA ALA A 12 12.40 -26.20 7.80
C ALA A 12 10.87 -26.04 7.92
N PRO A 13 10.27 -26.33 9.09
CA PRO A 13 8.84 -26.15 9.30
C PRO A 13 8.46 -24.68 9.10
N ARG A 14 7.43 -24.42 8.27
CA ARG A 14 6.94 -23.07 7.98
C ARG A 14 5.54 -22.90 8.52
N TYR A 15 5.36 -21.99 9.47
CA TYR A 15 4.03 -21.58 9.92
C TYR A 15 3.46 -20.51 8.98
N ARG A 16 2.22 -20.70 8.54
CA ARG A 16 1.44 -19.68 7.85
C ARG A 16 0.17 -19.42 8.64
N GLN A 17 0.08 -18.23 9.24
CA GLN A 17 -1.10 -17.80 9.99
C GLN A 17 -2.34 -17.86 9.09
N LYS A 18 -3.38 -18.55 9.57
CA LYS A 18 -4.70 -18.51 8.94
C LYS A 18 -5.23 -17.07 9.04
N ARG A 19 -5.71 -16.53 7.93
CA ARG A 19 -6.27 -15.18 7.87
C ARG A 19 -7.74 -15.26 7.50
N LEU A 20 -8.56 -14.49 8.19
CA LEU A 20 -9.97 -14.32 7.85
C LEU A 20 -10.07 -13.50 6.56
N GLY A 21 -10.89 -13.98 5.63
CA GLY A 21 -11.23 -13.23 4.42
C GLY A 21 -12.43 -12.34 4.70
N ILE A 22 -12.33 -11.06 4.37
CA ILE A 22 -13.42 -10.10 4.60
C ILE A 22 -14.63 -10.41 3.73
N LEU A 23 -14.43 -10.93 2.50
CA LEU A 23 -15.50 -11.25 1.56
C LEU A 23 -16.08 -12.66 1.80
N ASN A 24 -16.73 -12.85 2.95
CA ASN A 24 -17.46 -14.07 3.33
C ASN A 24 -18.97 -13.95 3.01
N GLU A 25 -19.73 -15.03 3.21
CA GLU A 25 -21.18 -15.01 2.96
C GLU A 25 -21.93 -14.07 3.91
N GLU A 26 -21.49 -14.00 5.17
CA GLU A 26 -22.05 -13.12 6.19
C GLU A 26 -21.98 -11.64 5.77
N THR A 27 -20.83 -11.18 5.27
CA THR A 27 -20.67 -9.79 4.80
C THR A 27 -21.57 -9.48 3.60
N TYR A 28 -21.80 -10.42 2.69
CA TYR A 28 -22.75 -10.19 1.60
C TYR A 28 -24.19 -10.12 2.11
N ARG A 29 -24.55 -10.95 3.09
CA ARG A 29 -25.87 -10.90 3.73
C ARG A 29 -26.07 -9.55 4.44
N GLU A 30 -25.13 -9.15 5.29
CA GLU A 30 -25.17 -7.86 6.00
C GLU A 30 -25.24 -6.66 5.04
N PHE A 31 -24.51 -6.72 3.91
CA PHE A 31 -24.58 -5.68 2.89
C PHE A 31 -25.98 -5.57 2.27
N LYS A 32 -26.59 -6.72 1.93
CA LYS A 32 -27.95 -6.77 1.35
C LYS A 32 -29.02 -6.34 2.35
N ASP A 33 -28.87 -6.70 3.63
CA ASP A 33 -29.79 -6.28 4.69
C ASP A 33 -29.75 -4.75 4.88
N LYS A 34 -28.55 -4.16 4.84
CA LYS A 34 -28.38 -2.69 4.93
C LYS A 34 -28.82 -1.93 3.67
N LYS A 35 -28.76 -2.57 2.50
CA LYS A 35 -29.11 -1.97 1.19
C LYS A 35 -30.02 -2.92 0.41
N PRO A 36 -31.32 -2.98 0.77
CA PRO A 36 -32.26 -3.94 0.18
C PRO A 36 -32.46 -3.78 -1.33
N LEU A 37 -32.14 -2.60 -1.89
CA LEU A 37 -32.12 -2.32 -3.33
C LEU A 37 -31.22 -3.31 -4.12
N TYR A 38 -30.20 -3.89 -3.47
CA TYR A 38 -29.24 -4.79 -4.10
C TYR A 38 -29.43 -6.26 -3.68
N SER A 39 -30.54 -6.59 -3.02
CA SER A 39 -30.83 -7.94 -2.51
C SER A 39 -30.77 -9.03 -3.59
N GLU A 40 -31.30 -8.72 -4.78
CA GLU A 40 -31.35 -9.62 -5.94
C GLU A 40 -30.00 -9.81 -6.65
N ILE A 41 -28.98 -8.99 -6.34
CA ILE A 41 -27.68 -9.11 -7.00
C ILE A 41 -26.95 -10.36 -6.53
N ASP A 42 -26.49 -11.18 -7.48
CA ASP A 42 -25.67 -12.36 -7.19
C ASP A 42 -24.35 -11.98 -6.48
N ASN A 43 -24.01 -12.74 -5.45
CA ASN A 43 -22.79 -12.57 -4.66
C ASN A 43 -21.53 -12.66 -5.55
N LYS A 44 -21.56 -13.44 -6.65
CA LYS A 44 -20.44 -13.49 -7.61
C LYS A 44 -20.27 -12.16 -8.35
N LYS A 45 -21.36 -11.51 -8.73
CA LYS A 45 -21.34 -10.18 -9.38
C LYS A 45 -20.81 -9.12 -8.41
N LEU A 46 -21.28 -9.11 -7.17
CA LEU A 46 -20.75 -8.20 -6.12
C LEU A 46 -19.25 -8.37 -5.93
N LYS A 47 -18.77 -9.62 -5.83
CA LYS A 47 -17.34 -9.94 -5.74
C LYS A 47 -16.56 -9.44 -6.94
N LEU A 48 -17.12 -9.56 -8.14
CA LEU A 48 -16.49 -9.09 -9.38
C LEU A 48 -16.35 -7.56 -9.36
N ILE A 49 -17.41 -6.84 -9.00
CA ILE A 49 -17.40 -5.37 -8.90
C ILE A 49 -16.29 -4.90 -7.96
N ILE A 50 -16.19 -5.49 -6.77
CA ILE A 50 -15.16 -5.14 -5.78
C ILE A 50 -13.75 -5.39 -6.35
N LYS A 51 -13.53 -6.51 -7.05
CA LYS A 51 -12.22 -6.80 -7.66
C LYS A 51 -11.88 -5.81 -8.76
N THR A 52 -12.83 -5.53 -9.65
CA THR A 52 -12.64 -4.58 -10.76
C THR A 52 -12.35 -3.19 -10.25
N TYR A 53 -13.07 -2.72 -9.22
CA TYR A 53 -12.79 -1.45 -8.57
C TYR A 53 -11.37 -1.40 -8.01
N ASN A 54 -10.97 -2.41 -7.24
CA ASN A 54 -9.62 -2.49 -6.67
C ASN A 54 -8.55 -2.47 -7.78
N GLU A 55 -8.79 -3.16 -8.89
CA GLU A 55 -7.89 -3.14 -10.04
C GLU A 55 -7.74 -1.78 -10.68
N ASN A 56 -8.85 -1.08 -10.92
CA ASN A 56 -8.84 0.24 -11.50
C ASN A 56 -8.16 1.25 -10.56
N LEU A 57 -8.38 1.14 -9.26
CA LEU A 57 -7.78 1.99 -8.24
C LEU A 57 -6.25 1.91 -8.26
N TRP A 58 -5.67 0.72 -8.24
CA TRP A 58 -4.21 0.62 -8.24
C TRP A 58 -3.58 0.90 -9.60
N LYS A 59 -4.30 0.69 -10.71
CA LYS A 59 -3.87 1.15 -12.05
C LYS A 59 -3.83 2.68 -12.11
N ALA A 60 -4.87 3.35 -11.59
CA ALA A 60 -4.92 4.80 -11.51
C ALA A 60 -3.78 5.36 -10.63
N ALA A 61 -3.46 4.71 -9.51
CA ALA A 61 -2.34 5.10 -8.66
C ALA A 61 -0.95 4.99 -9.34
N ILE A 62 -0.81 4.12 -10.35
CA ILE A 62 0.40 4.03 -11.18
C ILE A 62 0.37 5.09 -12.29
N SER A 63 -0.79 5.32 -12.88
CA SER A 63 -0.97 6.26 -13.99
C SER A 63 -0.93 7.72 -13.57
N ASN A 64 -1.26 8.06 -12.32
CA ASN A 64 -1.29 9.44 -11.84
C ASN A 64 -0.04 9.76 -11.01
N ARG A 65 0.50 10.97 -11.15
CA ARG A 65 1.64 11.45 -10.35
C ARG A 65 1.27 11.57 -8.87
N ASP A 66 0.16 12.23 -8.59
CA ASP A 66 -0.29 12.51 -7.22
C ASP A 66 -1.10 11.35 -6.61
N GLY A 67 -1.28 10.27 -7.38
CA GLY A 67 -1.98 9.06 -6.97
C GLY A 67 -3.49 9.13 -7.10
N VAL A 68 -4.18 8.59 -6.09
CA VAL A 68 -5.64 8.46 -6.03
C VAL A 68 -6.12 8.82 -4.63
N GLU A 69 -7.19 9.62 -4.56
CA GLU A 69 -7.96 9.83 -3.34
C GLU A 69 -9.00 8.71 -3.18
N LEU A 70 -9.03 8.12 -1.99
CA LEU A 70 -10.01 7.11 -1.63
C LEU A 70 -11.33 7.78 -1.21
N PRO A 71 -12.48 7.15 -1.53
CA PRO A 71 -13.79 7.68 -1.12
C PRO A 71 -13.92 7.72 0.41
N ASP A 72 -14.92 8.47 0.88
CA ASP A 72 -15.24 8.63 2.30
C ASP A 72 -14.05 9.08 3.16
N SER A 73 -13.12 9.79 2.53
CA SER A 73 -11.88 10.28 3.15
C SER A 73 -11.07 9.20 3.86
N LEU A 74 -11.12 7.98 3.32
CA LEU A 74 -10.27 6.87 3.75
C LEU A 74 -8.77 7.16 3.54
N GLY A 75 -8.43 8.16 2.72
CA GLY A 75 -7.07 8.69 2.56
C GLY A 75 -6.58 8.77 1.13
N TYR A 76 -5.28 8.98 0.96
CA TYR A 76 -4.61 9.08 -0.33
C TYR A 76 -3.66 7.89 -0.53
N LEU A 77 -3.63 7.37 -1.76
CA LEU A 77 -2.73 6.32 -2.19
C LEU A 77 -1.91 6.82 -3.38
N PHE A 78 -0.59 6.87 -3.23
CA PHE A 78 0.29 7.32 -4.30
C PHE A 78 1.63 6.59 -4.30
N ILE A 79 2.39 6.76 -5.37
CA ILE A 79 3.75 6.22 -5.50
C ILE A 79 4.73 7.38 -5.35
N GLY A 80 5.69 7.22 -4.45
CA GLY A 80 6.73 8.21 -4.21
C GLY A 80 8.11 7.63 -4.43
N THR A 81 8.99 8.47 -4.96
CA THR A 81 10.41 8.18 -5.17
C THR A 81 11.17 8.52 -3.90
N CYS A 82 11.92 7.56 -3.36
CA CYS A 82 12.78 7.75 -2.20
C CYS A 82 14.25 7.54 -2.59
N PRO A 83 15.18 8.18 -1.86
CA PRO A 83 16.59 7.83 -1.99
C PRO A 83 16.84 6.37 -1.62
N ASN A 84 18.02 5.87 -2.00
CA ASN A 84 18.43 4.51 -1.73
C ASN A 84 18.29 4.14 -0.24
N SER A 85 17.89 2.90 0.00
CA SER A 85 17.91 2.35 1.36
C SER A 85 19.35 2.07 1.77
N GLN A 86 19.67 2.25 3.05
CA GLN A 86 20.93 1.79 3.63
C GLN A 86 21.06 0.25 3.60
N SER A 87 19.93 -0.45 3.48
CA SER A 87 19.89 -1.91 3.39
C SER A 87 20.36 -2.41 2.02
N VAL A 88 21.16 -3.47 2.04
CA VAL A 88 21.63 -4.16 0.83
C VAL A 88 20.48 -4.88 0.11
N ASN A 89 20.32 -4.62 -1.19
CA ASN A 89 19.38 -5.36 -2.05
C ASN A 89 20.03 -6.62 -2.63
N THR A 90 20.03 -7.71 -1.87
CA THR A 90 20.69 -8.97 -2.26
C THR A 90 19.90 -9.73 -3.32
N ASP A 91 20.56 -10.14 -4.40
CA ASP A 91 19.98 -11.06 -5.38
C ASP A 91 20.15 -12.50 -4.89
N TYR A 92 19.12 -13.07 -4.26
CA TYR A 92 19.19 -14.43 -3.71
C TYR A 92 19.38 -15.51 -4.79
N ALA A 93 18.90 -15.30 -6.02
CA ALA A 93 18.97 -16.31 -7.07
C ALA A 93 20.40 -16.41 -7.63
N LEU A 94 20.98 -15.27 -8.01
CA LEU A 94 22.35 -15.19 -8.48
C LEU A 94 23.33 -15.48 -7.34
N SER A 95 23.08 -14.97 -6.13
CA SER A 95 23.95 -15.24 -4.98
C SER A 95 24.05 -16.74 -4.65
N ASN A 96 22.94 -17.48 -4.81
CA ASN A 96 22.95 -18.93 -4.63
C ASN A 96 23.72 -19.67 -5.75
N LYS A 97 23.70 -19.15 -6.98
CA LYS A 97 24.46 -19.73 -8.11
C LYS A 97 25.97 -19.53 -7.96
N TYR A 98 26.39 -18.35 -7.51
CA TYR A 98 27.81 -17.97 -7.44
C TYR A 98 28.43 -18.13 -6.04
N GLY A 99 27.65 -18.51 -5.02
CA GLY A 99 28.10 -18.70 -3.65
C GLY A 99 28.51 -17.41 -2.92
N LYS A 100 28.33 -16.24 -3.53
CA LYS A 100 28.71 -14.92 -3.02
C LYS A 100 27.48 -14.03 -2.91
N VAL A 101 27.47 -13.12 -1.93
CA VAL A 101 26.41 -12.10 -1.80
C VAL A 101 26.51 -11.10 -2.95
N LEU A 102 25.65 -11.25 -3.96
CA LEU A 102 25.48 -10.33 -5.08
C LEU A 102 24.37 -9.35 -4.79
N GLN A 103 24.53 -8.11 -5.26
CA GLN A 103 23.61 -7.01 -5.00
C GLN A 103 23.02 -6.47 -6.30
N ASN A 104 21.71 -6.26 -6.30
CA ASN A 104 21.02 -5.59 -7.40
C ASN A 104 21.16 -4.07 -7.25
N LYS A 105 21.69 -3.42 -8.29
CA LYS A 105 21.85 -1.97 -8.37
C LYS A 105 20.73 -1.41 -9.25
N ASN A 106 20.03 -0.39 -8.76
CA ASN A 106 18.94 0.28 -9.48
C ASN A 106 19.51 1.36 -10.42
N TRP A 107 20.30 0.97 -11.42
CA TRP A 107 20.92 1.94 -12.35
C TRP A 107 19.89 2.69 -13.19
N GLU A 108 18.77 2.05 -13.53
CA GLU A 108 17.69 2.65 -14.33
C GLU A 108 16.99 3.83 -13.65
N THR A 109 17.11 3.94 -12.33
CA THR A 109 16.43 4.96 -11.53
C THR A 109 17.40 5.78 -10.69
N ASP A 110 18.65 5.90 -11.12
CA ASP A 110 19.73 6.62 -10.43
C ASP A 110 19.91 6.20 -8.96
N GLY A 111 19.67 4.92 -8.67
CA GLY A 111 19.72 4.37 -7.31
C GLY A 111 18.49 4.64 -6.45
N ASN A 112 17.50 5.39 -6.94
CA ASN A 112 16.26 5.66 -6.23
C ASN A 112 15.37 4.41 -6.11
N ILE A 113 14.42 4.45 -5.17
CA ILE A 113 13.50 3.37 -4.86
C ILE A 113 12.06 3.90 -4.85
N GLY A 114 11.19 3.24 -5.60
CA GLY A 114 9.75 3.50 -5.57
C GLY A 114 9.10 2.87 -4.34
N LYS A 115 8.32 3.65 -3.59
CA LYS A 115 7.50 3.19 -2.47
C LYS A 115 6.04 3.55 -2.70
N ILE A 116 5.16 2.65 -2.29
CA ILE A 116 3.71 2.90 -2.26
C ILE A 116 3.41 3.53 -0.90
N PHE A 117 2.88 4.75 -0.93
CA PHE A 117 2.47 5.50 0.24
C PHE A 117 0.96 5.47 0.39
N TYR A 118 0.53 5.33 1.64
CA TYR A 118 -0.84 5.51 2.05
C TYR A 118 -0.85 6.48 3.22
N THR A 119 -1.71 7.48 3.15
CA THR A 119 -1.89 8.46 4.23
C THR A 119 -3.38 8.73 4.42
N ASN A 120 -3.83 8.75 5.66
CA ASN A 120 -5.19 9.13 6.07
C ASN A 120 -5.20 10.42 6.89
N TRP A 121 -4.10 11.19 6.84
CA TRP A 121 -3.95 12.46 7.55
C TRP A 121 -4.52 13.64 6.75
N SER A 122 -5.76 13.51 6.27
CA SER A 122 -6.49 14.65 5.70
C SER A 122 -7.25 15.39 6.80
N ALA A 123 -7.29 16.73 6.73
CA ALA A 123 -7.91 17.58 7.74
C ALA A 123 -9.44 17.41 7.84
N LYS A 124 -10.10 16.92 6.77
CA LYS A 124 -11.55 16.97 6.59
C LYS A 124 -12.35 15.94 7.41
N TYR A 125 -11.84 14.72 7.60
CA TYR A 125 -12.52 13.68 8.38
C TYR A 125 -11.51 12.90 9.22
N ARG A 126 -11.57 13.09 10.53
CA ARG A 126 -10.49 12.69 11.44
C ARG A 126 -10.89 11.44 12.21
N PHE A 127 -10.61 10.24 11.68
CA PHE A 127 -10.77 9.01 12.46
C PHE A 127 -9.91 9.08 13.73
N LYS A 128 -10.54 8.90 14.90
CA LYS A 128 -9.85 8.95 16.20
C LYS A 128 -8.89 7.77 16.32
N ASN A 129 -9.31 6.60 15.85
CA ASN A 129 -8.52 5.37 15.82
C ASN A 129 -7.89 5.09 14.45
N ARG A 130 -7.36 6.12 13.78
CA ARG A 130 -6.77 6.02 12.44
C ARG A 130 -5.61 5.02 12.33
N ASP A 131 -4.90 4.79 13.43
CA ASP A 131 -3.74 3.89 13.47
C ASP A 131 -4.14 2.42 13.30
N LEU A 132 -5.42 2.08 13.56
CA LEU A 132 -5.97 0.76 13.26
C LEU A 132 -6.11 0.53 11.74
N TRP A 133 -6.17 1.61 10.96
CA TRP A 133 -6.30 1.56 9.51
C TRP A 133 -4.92 1.53 8.85
N ARG A 134 -4.52 0.33 8.44
CA ARG A 134 -3.27 0.12 7.71
C ARG A 134 -3.55 -0.43 6.31
N PHE A 135 -3.05 0.28 5.30
CA PHE A 135 -3.03 -0.25 3.95
C PHE A 135 -1.86 -1.23 3.73
N LYS A 136 -2.17 -2.37 3.09
CA LYS A 136 -1.17 -3.31 2.61
C LYS A 136 -1.47 -3.68 1.16
N ALA A 137 -0.63 -3.18 0.25
CA ALA A 137 -0.74 -3.48 -1.17
C ALA A 137 -0.73 -5.00 -1.46
N CYS A 138 -1.60 -5.42 -2.39
CA CYS A 138 -1.65 -6.79 -2.88
C CYS A 138 -0.40 -7.14 -3.72
N ARG A 139 -0.16 -8.44 -3.94
CA ARG A 139 1.02 -8.90 -4.70
C ARG A 139 1.03 -8.36 -6.14
N ASN A 140 -0.13 -8.33 -6.78
CA ASN A 140 -0.27 -7.86 -8.16
C ASN A 140 0.08 -6.38 -8.26
N PHE A 141 -0.47 -5.55 -7.37
CA PHE A 141 -0.14 -4.12 -7.33
C PHE A 141 1.36 -3.90 -7.16
N LYS A 142 2.01 -4.56 -6.18
CA LYS A 142 3.47 -4.43 -5.98
C LYS A 142 4.29 -4.81 -7.22
N ARG A 143 3.89 -5.88 -7.92
CA ARG A 143 4.57 -6.33 -9.14
C ARG A 143 4.37 -5.36 -10.29
N SER A 144 3.17 -4.82 -10.46
CA SER A 144 2.88 -3.82 -11.47
C SER A 144 3.69 -2.55 -11.23
N VAL A 145 3.75 -2.06 -9.98
CA VAL A 145 4.60 -0.91 -9.62
C VAL A 145 6.07 -1.20 -9.91
N ALA A 146 6.59 -2.36 -9.53
CA ALA A 146 7.99 -2.71 -9.80
C ALA A 146 8.32 -2.74 -11.30
N LYS A 147 7.36 -3.11 -12.16
CA LYS A 147 7.52 -3.10 -13.62
C LYS A 147 7.45 -1.69 -14.21
N HIS A 148 6.50 -0.87 -13.76
CA HIS A 148 6.24 0.46 -14.35
C HIS A 148 7.11 1.57 -13.77
N TYR A 149 7.59 1.42 -12.54
CA TYR A 149 8.36 2.45 -11.85
C TYR A 149 9.67 2.79 -12.59
N PRO A 150 10.52 1.84 -13.00
CA PRO A 150 11.78 2.17 -13.67
C PRO A 150 11.59 2.94 -14.98
N LEU A 151 10.50 2.66 -15.71
CA LEU A 151 10.19 3.32 -16.97
C LEU A 151 9.80 4.79 -16.80
N ASN A 152 9.17 5.15 -15.69
CA ASN A 152 8.55 6.47 -15.47
C ASN A 152 8.93 7.06 -14.11
N TRP A 153 10.12 6.78 -13.59
CA TRP A 153 10.45 7.09 -12.20
C TRP A 153 10.48 8.60 -11.90
N THR A 154 10.82 9.41 -12.90
CA THR A 154 10.86 10.89 -12.84
C THR A 154 9.48 11.53 -12.69
N LYS A 155 8.41 10.79 -13.05
CA LYS A 155 7.03 11.27 -12.93
C LYS A 155 6.58 11.40 -11.48
N TYR A 156 7.06 10.50 -10.61
CA TYR A 156 6.55 10.36 -9.25
C TYR A 156 7.13 11.41 -8.30
N VAL A 157 6.37 11.72 -7.24
CA VAL A 157 6.78 12.69 -6.23
C VAL A 157 8.02 12.20 -5.48
N VAL A 158 9.06 13.03 -5.44
CA VAL A 158 10.29 12.75 -4.68
C VAL A 158 10.07 13.10 -3.22
N MET A 159 10.15 12.10 -2.36
CA MET A 159 9.94 12.24 -0.92
C MET A 159 11.25 12.60 -0.22
N LYS A 160 11.24 13.73 0.51
CA LYS A 160 12.37 14.13 1.35
C LYS A 160 12.54 13.16 2.52
N ASN A 161 13.79 12.93 2.92
CA ASN A 161 14.09 12.08 4.07
C ASN A 161 13.48 12.68 5.35
N LYS A 162 12.94 11.83 6.23
CA LYS A 162 12.24 12.19 7.49
C LYS A 162 11.00 13.09 7.34
N TYR A 163 10.54 13.37 6.12
CA TYR A 163 9.31 14.13 5.90
C TYR A 163 8.09 13.23 6.06
N ARG A 164 7.14 13.63 6.91
CA ARG A 164 5.89 12.89 7.11
C ARG A 164 4.99 13.13 5.91
N VAL A 165 4.48 12.04 5.33
CA VAL A 165 3.55 12.09 4.18
C VAL A 165 2.31 12.92 4.50
N ALA A 166 1.86 12.92 5.75
CA ALA A 166 0.76 13.75 6.24
C ALA A 166 0.93 15.24 5.91
N HIS A 167 2.15 15.77 6.00
CA HIS A 167 2.40 17.19 5.79
C HIS A 167 2.26 17.61 4.31
N LEU A 168 2.18 16.66 3.37
CA LEU A 168 1.85 16.97 1.97
C LEU A 168 0.37 17.36 1.80
N TYR A 169 -0.49 16.98 2.74
CA TYR A 169 -1.95 17.10 2.62
C TYR A 169 -2.59 17.86 3.80
N ASP A 170 -1.80 18.27 4.79
CA ASP A 170 -2.25 18.98 5.98
C ASP A 170 -1.40 20.24 6.19
N GLU A 171 -1.90 21.37 5.70
CA GLU A 171 -1.25 22.69 5.83
C GLU A 171 -1.32 23.22 7.28
N GLN A 172 -2.29 22.76 8.08
CA GLN A 172 -2.58 23.26 9.44
C GLN A 172 -2.56 22.12 10.48
N ALA A 173 -1.44 21.40 10.56
CA ALA A 173 -1.30 20.21 11.41
C ALA A 173 -1.65 20.40 12.90
N GLU A 174 -1.43 21.59 13.47
CA GLU A 174 -1.75 21.86 14.88
C GLU A 174 -3.26 22.04 15.13
N GLU A 175 -3.96 22.74 14.24
CA GLU A 175 -5.42 22.82 14.26
C GLU A 175 -6.06 21.43 14.03
N THR A 176 -5.38 20.60 13.24
CA THR A 176 -5.74 19.20 13.03
C THR A 176 -5.70 18.36 14.30
N LYS A 177 -4.69 18.57 15.15
CA LYS A 177 -4.59 17.90 16.45
C LYS A 177 -5.64 18.38 17.45
N HIS A 178 -5.95 19.67 17.49
CA HIS A 178 -6.92 20.21 18.44
C HIS A 178 -8.35 19.71 18.19
N ALA A 179 -8.84 19.71 16.95
CA ALA A 179 -10.20 19.20 16.71
C ALA A 179 -10.28 17.65 16.75
N LEU A 180 -9.16 16.92 16.64
CA LEU A 180 -9.12 15.47 16.90
C LEU A 180 -9.49 15.12 18.34
N GLN A 181 -9.08 15.95 19.31
CA GLN A 181 -9.40 15.74 20.72
C GLN A 181 -10.90 15.80 20.99
N LYS A 182 -11.62 16.64 20.22
CA LYS A 182 -13.05 16.88 20.34
C LYS A 182 -13.90 15.96 19.45
N TYR A 183 -13.29 15.18 18.56
CA TYR A 183 -14.01 14.33 17.61
C TYR A 183 -14.49 13.03 18.28
N ASN A 184 -15.78 12.73 18.11
CA ASN A 184 -16.39 11.45 18.48
C ASN A 184 -16.96 10.79 17.21
N GLU A 185 -16.49 9.58 16.89
CA GLU A 185 -16.84 8.89 15.64
C GLU A 185 -18.19 8.16 15.68
N PHE A 186 -18.85 8.16 16.84
CA PHE A 186 -20.12 7.46 17.09
C PHE A 186 -21.29 8.39 17.46
N GLU A 187 -21.03 9.68 17.61
CA GLU A 187 -22.07 10.69 17.77
C GLU A 187 -22.31 11.35 16.41
N ILE A 188 -23.38 10.92 15.73
CA ILE A 188 -23.98 11.59 14.56
C ILE A 188 -25.15 12.42 15.06
#